data_AF-A0A4Y8C658-F1
#
_entry.id   AF-A0A4Y8C658-F1
#
_cell.length_a   1.000
_cell.length_b   1.000
_cell.length_c   1.000
_cell.angle_alpha   90.00
_cell.angle_beta   90.00
_cell.angle_gamma   90.00
#
_symmetry.space_group_name_H-M   'P 1'
#
loop_
_entity.id
_entity.type
_entity.pdbx_description
1 polymer ?
#
loop_
_entity_poly.entity_id
_entity_poly.type
_entity_poly.pdbx_seq_one_letter_code
_entity_poly.pdbx_strand_id
1 'polypeptide(L)'
;LLKTYPLKGDEFARWYEIDKIFGKEYREVVGEEQRDSGFADDKDTLNFARLYHEVPKGSQKKEISFKQEYQEDEGVAFVKKVKRDEAKILEKRR
;
A
#
# COMPACT_ATOMS: atom_id res chain seq x y z
N LEU A 1 0.59 -7.18 22.77
CA LEU A 1 -0.88 -7.27 22.93
C LEU A 1 -1.50 -5.99 22.38
N LEU A 2 -1.90 -6.00 21.11
CA LEU A 2 -2.77 -4.95 20.55
C LEU A 2 -4.17 -5.20 21.12
N LYS A 3 -4.87 -4.12 21.49
CA LYS A 3 -6.14 -4.08 22.22
C LYS A 3 -7.10 -5.22 21.84
N THR A 4 -7.33 -6.16 22.75
CA THR A 4 -8.39 -7.20 22.67
C THR A 4 -9.73 -6.62 23.11
N TYR A 5 -10.28 -5.68 22.34
CA TYR A 5 -11.70 -5.33 22.45
C TYR A 5 -12.47 -6.26 21.50
N PRO A 6 -13.48 -7.00 21.96
CA PRO A 6 -14.29 -7.81 21.04
C PRO A 6 -15.07 -6.84 20.16
N LEU A 7 -14.80 -6.85 18.85
CA LEU A 7 -15.56 -6.14 17.82
C LEU A 7 -16.93 -6.83 17.66
N LYS A 8 -17.73 -6.92 18.74
CA LYS A 8 -19.08 -7.53 18.74
C LYS A 8 -20.02 -6.89 17.70
N GLY A 9 -19.73 -5.66 17.27
CA GLY A 9 -20.48 -4.98 16.23
C GLY A 9 -20.08 -5.37 14.80
N ASP A 10 -18.89 -5.93 14.59
CA ASP A 10 -18.38 -6.24 13.26
C ASP A 10 -19.06 -7.49 12.70
N GLU A 11 -19.21 -8.53 13.52
CA GLU A 11 -19.87 -9.78 13.12
C GLU A 11 -21.33 -9.58 12.67
N PHE A 12 -22.07 -8.65 13.30
CA PHE A 12 -23.42 -8.29 12.85
C PHE A 12 -23.40 -7.38 11.62
N ALA A 13 -22.43 -6.47 11.53
CA ALA A 13 -22.28 -5.57 10.40
C ALA A 13 -21.93 -6.28 9.09
N ARG A 14 -21.28 -7.45 9.15
CA ARG A 14 -20.93 -8.30 7.99
C ARG A 14 -22.13 -8.91 7.25
N TRP A 15 -23.33 -8.78 7.80
CA TRP A 15 -24.56 -9.30 7.20
C TRP A 15 -25.59 -8.21 6.96
N TYR A 16 -25.26 -6.94 7.16
CA TYR A 16 -26.25 -5.88 7.20
C TYR A 16 -26.94 -5.66 5.86
N GLU A 17 -26.19 -5.62 4.76
CA GLU A 17 -26.77 -5.45 3.43
C GLU A 17 -27.45 -6.72 2.95
N ILE A 18 -26.87 -7.88 3.27
CA ILE A 18 -27.46 -9.19 2.90
C ILE A 18 -28.81 -9.37 3.60
N ASP A 19 -28.88 -9.11 4.91
CA ASP A 19 -30.12 -9.16 5.68
C ASP A 19 -31.14 -8.12 5.17
N LYS A 20 -30.68 -6.95 4.70
CA LYS A 20 -31.55 -5.90 4.18
C LYS A 20 -32.14 -6.22 2.80
N ILE A 21 -31.37 -6.86 1.92
CA ILE A 21 -31.77 -7.13 0.53
C ILE A 21 -32.46 -8.49 0.40
N PHE A 22 -31.90 -9.53 1.03
CA PHE A 22 -32.32 -10.92 0.86
C PHE A 22 -32.96 -11.53 2.13
N GLY A 23 -32.63 -11.00 3.30
CA GLY A 23 -33.06 -11.55 4.58
C GLY A 23 -32.09 -12.59 5.15
N LYS A 24 -32.25 -12.92 6.44
CA LYS A 24 -31.30 -13.74 7.22
C LYS A 24 -31.10 -15.16 6.70
N GLU A 25 -32.06 -15.67 5.94
CA GLU A 25 -32.04 -17.05 5.42
C GLU A 25 -31.01 -17.23 4.28
N TYR A 26 -30.61 -16.13 3.63
CA TYR A 26 -29.69 -16.16 2.49
C TYR A 26 -28.22 -16.03 2.88
N ARG A 27 -27.90 -15.98 4.18
CA ARG A 27 -26.52 -15.87 4.68
C ARG A 27 -25.64 -17.04 4.25
N GLU A 28 -26.19 -18.26 4.23
CA GLU A 28 -25.45 -19.48 3.83
C GLU A 28 -25.24 -19.58 2.31
N VAL A 29 -26.10 -18.96 1.51
CA VAL A 29 -26.05 -19.03 0.04
C VAL A 29 -25.13 -17.96 -0.55
N VAL A 30 -25.16 -16.74 0.00
CA VAL A 30 -24.39 -15.60 -0.51
C VAL A 30 -22.99 -15.51 0.14
N GLY A 31 -22.86 -15.95 1.40
CA GLY A 31 -21.64 -15.76 2.19
C GLY A 31 -21.54 -14.36 2.79
N GLU A 32 -20.44 -14.06 3.50
CA GLU A 32 -20.24 -12.78 4.18
C GLU A 32 -20.17 -11.60 3.19
N GLU A 33 -20.73 -10.45 3.56
CA GLU A 33 -20.77 -9.24 2.72
C GLU A 33 -19.35 -8.77 2.38
N GLN A 34 -19.09 -8.55 1.08
CA GLN A 34 -17.83 -7.96 0.61
C GLN A 34 -17.89 -6.44 0.81
N ARG A 35 -17.65 -5.99 2.05
CA ARG A 35 -17.92 -4.59 2.45
C ARG A 35 -16.97 -3.54 1.88
N ASP A 36 -15.77 -3.95 1.48
CA ASP A 36 -14.82 -3.21 0.64
C ASP A 36 -13.46 -3.90 0.77
N SER A 37 -13.12 -4.78 -0.16
CA SER A 37 -11.73 -4.79 -0.60
C SER A 37 -11.61 -3.64 -1.57
N GLY A 38 -11.27 -2.44 -1.07
CA GLY A 38 -10.99 -1.30 -1.95
C GLY A 38 -10.08 -1.80 -3.07
N PHE A 39 -10.59 -1.83 -4.30
CA PHE A 39 -9.97 -2.57 -5.38
C PHE A 39 -8.61 -1.93 -5.67
N ALA A 40 -7.56 -2.58 -5.18
CA ALA A 40 -6.19 -2.18 -5.42
C ALA A 40 -5.71 -2.94 -6.65
N ASP A 41 -5.56 -2.22 -7.76
CA ASP A 41 -4.86 -2.74 -8.92
C ASP A 41 -3.40 -2.29 -8.88
N ASP A 42 -2.51 -3.26 -8.73
CA ASP A 42 -1.08 -3.08 -8.81
C ASP A 42 -0.61 -2.43 -10.12
N LYS A 43 -1.42 -2.46 -11.17
CA LYS A 43 -1.11 -1.86 -12.48
C LYS A 43 -1.65 -0.45 -12.63
N ASP A 44 -2.50 0.00 -11.70
CA ASP A 44 -3.10 1.32 -11.74
C ASP A 44 -2.05 2.40 -11.47
N THR A 45 -1.63 3.04 -12.55
CA THR A 45 -0.63 4.13 -12.57
C THR A 45 -1.28 5.50 -12.37
N LEU A 46 -2.61 5.57 -12.19
CA LEU A 46 -3.35 6.79 -11.91
C LEU A 46 -3.47 7.04 -10.41
N ASN A 47 -3.79 5.99 -9.65
CA ASN A 47 -3.99 6.09 -8.19
C ASN A 47 -2.81 5.56 -7.37
N PHE A 48 -1.93 4.73 -7.95
CA PHE A 48 -0.78 4.18 -7.24
C PHE A 48 0.55 4.59 -7.88
N ALA A 49 1.49 5.01 -7.04
CA ALA A 49 2.88 5.22 -7.41
C ALA A 49 3.75 4.10 -6.82
N ARG A 50 4.48 3.39 -7.70
CA ARG A 50 5.46 2.41 -7.24
C ARG A 50 6.74 3.11 -6.83
N LEU A 51 7.17 2.87 -5.58
CA LEU A 51 8.49 3.27 -5.10
C LEU A 51 9.57 2.75 -6.05
N TYR A 52 10.50 3.64 -6.44
CA TYR A 52 11.59 3.39 -7.39
C TYR A 52 11.16 3.09 -8.84
N HIS A 53 9.86 3.05 -9.15
CA HIS A 53 9.33 2.88 -10.52
C HIS A 53 8.31 3.96 -10.85
N GLU A 54 8.59 5.17 -10.39
CA GLU A 54 7.71 6.33 -10.55
C GLU A 54 7.59 6.70 -12.03
N VAL A 55 6.36 6.98 -12.46
CA VAL A 55 6.04 7.37 -13.84
C VAL A 55 4.97 8.47 -13.80
N PRO A 56 5.01 9.47 -14.70
CA PRO A 56 3.96 10.48 -14.79
C PRO A 56 2.56 9.88 -14.95
N LYS A 57 1.55 10.62 -14.48
CA LYS A 57 0.15 10.20 -14.51
C LYS A 57 -0.28 9.79 -15.92
N GLY A 58 -0.76 8.56 -16.07
CA GLY A 58 -1.27 8.02 -17.34
C GLY A 58 -0.21 7.40 -18.27
N SER A 59 1.04 7.29 -17.82
CA SER A 59 2.09 6.59 -18.58
C SER A 59 2.22 5.12 -18.17
N GLN A 60 2.80 4.30 -19.05
CA GLN A 60 2.97 2.87 -18.81
C GLN A 60 3.98 2.59 -17.69
N LYS A 61 3.77 1.51 -16.93
CA LYS A 61 4.69 1.05 -15.89
C LYS A 61 6.10 0.88 -16.46
N LYS A 62 7.09 1.47 -15.79
CA LYS A 62 8.52 1.22 -16.05
C LYS A 62 9.01 0.07 -15.17
N GLU A 63 9.71 -0.89 -15.77
CA GLU A 63 10.39 -1.98 -15.03
C GLU A 63 11.77 -1.57 -14.52
N ILE A 64 12.33 -0.50 -15.06
CA ILE A 64 13.63 0.02 -14.65
C ILE A 64 13.47 0.71 -13.30
N SER A 65 14.30 0.33 -12.33
CA SER A 65 14.33 0.95 -11.01
C SER A 65 15.19 2.21 -11.03
N PHE A 66 14.61 3.32 -10.57
CA PHE A 66 15.34 4.56 -10.30
C PHE A 66 15.81 4.52 -8.85
N LYS A 67 17.13 4.53 -8.64
CA LYS A 67 17.67 4.73 -7.30
C LYS A 67 17.52 6.21 -6.96
N GLN A 68 16.72 6.52 -5.95
CA GLN A 68 16.66 7.88 -5.40
C GLN A 68 17.98 8.15 -4.68
N GLU A 69 18.92 8.87 -5.29
CA GLU A 69 20.16 9.26 -4.64
C GLU A 69 19.91 10.35 -3.59
N TYR A 70 20.84 10.51 -2.63
CA TYR A 70 20.72 11.53 -1.59
C TYR A 70 21.00 12.95 -2.11
N GLN A 71 21.69 13.06 -3.23
CA GLN A 71 22.14 14.31 -3.82
C GLN A 71 21.91 14.26 -5.33
N GLU A 72 21.55 15.41 -5.91
CA GLU A 72 21.44 15.56 -7.35
C GLU A 72 22.83 15.52 -8.03
N ASP A 73 22.86 15.14 -9.30
CA ASP A 73 24.10 15.04 -10.07
C ASP A 73 24.85 16.38 -10.17
N GLU A 74 24.14 17.51 -10.17
CA GLU A 74 24.71 18.87 -10.16
C GLU A 74 24.95 19.43 -8.74
N GLY A 75 25.01 18.57 -7.72
CA GLY A 75 25.22 18.98 -6.33
C GLY A 75 26.48 19.82 -6.07
N VAL A 76 26.53 20.42 -4.87
CA VAL A 76 27.56 21.39 -4.42
C VAL A 76 28.98 20.83 -4.57
N ALA A 77 29.86 21.58 -5.25
CA ALA A 77 31.22 21.16 -5.61
C ALA A 77 32.14 20.79 -4.41
N PHE A 78 31.86 21.33 -3.23
CA PHE A 78 32.72 21.18 -2.05
C PHE A 78 32.30 20.05 -1.10
N VAL A 79 31.21 19.35 -1.40
CA VAL A 79 30.69 18.26 -0.56
C VAL A 79 30.95 16.93 -1.26
N LYS A 80 31.45 15.95 -0.50
CA LYS A 80 31.59 14.58 -1.01
C LYS A 80 30.21 14.01 -1.30
N LYS A 81 29.98 13.63 -2.56
CA LYS A 81 28.76 12.95 -2.97
C LYS A 81 28.73 11.56 -2.35
N VAL A 82 27.68 11.29 -1.57
CA VAL A 82 27.46 9.99 -0.95
C VAL A 82 26.38 9.29 -1.74
N LYS A 83 26.74 8.18 -2.40
CA LYS A 83 25.77 7.31 -3.08
C LYS A 83 25.16 6.35 -2.09
N ARG A 84 23.88 6.01 -2.30
CA ARG A 84 23.17 5.03 -1.47
C ARG A 84 23.84 3.65 -1.48
N ASP A 85 24.40 3.25 -2.62
CA ASP A 85 25.07 1.95 -2.76
C ASP A 85 26.37 1.83 -1.95
N GLU A 86 27.01 2.95 -1.64
CA GLU A 86 28.30 2.99 -0.93
C GLU A 86 28.15 3.16 0.59
N ALA A 87 26.94 3.50 1.04
CA ALA A 87 26.66 3.78 2.44
C ALA A 87 26.47 2.50 3.25
N LYS A 88 27.37 2.23 4.20
CA LYS A 88 27.22 1.13 5.16
C LYS A 88 26.21 1.50 6.24
N ILE A 89 25.05 0.83 6.26
CA ILE A 89 24.05 0.98 7.33
C ILE A 89 24.57 0.25 8.57
N LEU A 90 24.70 0.97 9.68
CA LEU A 90 25.11 0.39 10.96
C LEU A 90 23.88 -0.20 11.67
N GLU A 91 23.89 -1.51 11.92
CA GLU A 91 22.78 -2.19 12.61
C GLU A 91 22.79 -2.00 14.13
N LYS A 92 23.91 -1.56 14.71
CA LYS A 92 24.08 -1.39 16.16
C LYS A 92 24.69 -0.04 16.47
N ARG A 93 24.17 0.60 17.52
CA ARG A 93 24.75 1.82 18.10
C ARG A 93 26.06 1.45 18.80
N ARG A 94 27.10 2.24 18.54
CA ARG A 94 28.42 2.09 19.15
C ARG A 94 28.43 2.62 20.58
#